data_AF-A0A0A2FRI4-F1
#
_entry.id   AF-A0A0A2FRI4-F1
#
_cell.length_a   1.000
_cell.length_b   1.000
_cell.length_c   1.000
_cell.angle_alpha   90.00
_cell.angle_beta   90.00
_cell.angle_gamma   90.00
#
_symmetry.space_group_name_H-M   'P 1'
#
loop_
_entity.id
_entity.type
_entity.pdbx_description
1 polymer ?
#
loop_
_entity_poly.entity_id
_entity_poly.type
_entity_poly.pdbx_seq_one_letter_code
_entity_poly.pdbx_strand_id
1 'polypeptide(L)'
;MLNQSHPLYKLADKIDWAKFDTAFKPLYCPNNGRPAKPIRLMCGLLIVKHLRNLSDESVVEQWSENAYYQYFCGMQEFIPGAPCASSELVHFRKRIDDTAFIDSTVQEKNITYPTDAKLHKKIVRKVLDIVHKLDLPLRQSYTFVLKRIYRDQRFRNHPKNRKKALKADKKLRTIAGRLVRELKRNLGEHSVHKELIERFEAILAQRRHSRQKIYSIHEPEVQCISKG
;
A
#
# COMPACT_ATOMS: atom_id res chain seq x y z
N MET A 1 0.20 22.82 23.96
CA MET A 1 -0.32 21.45 23.75
C MET A 1 -0.90 21.35 22.35
N LEU A 2 -0.55 20.33 21.55
CA LEU A 2 -1.08 20.15 20.20
C LEU A 2 -2.48 19.52 20.21
N ASN A 3 -3.30 19.85 19.21
CA ASN A 3 -4.63 19.25 19.07
C ASN A 3 -4.51 17.80 18.58
N GLN A 4 -4.87 16.84 19.43
CA GLN A 4 -4.84 15.40 19.13
C GLN A 4 -5.81 14.99 18.00
N SER A 5 -6.79 15.84 17.68
CA SER A 5 -7.70 15.62 16.55
C SER A 5 -7.04 15.87 15.19
N HIS A 6 -5.90 16.57 15.17
CA HIS A 6 -5.23 16.99 13.93
C HIS A 6 -4.73 15.77 13.12
N PRO A 7 -4.86 15.78 11.77
CA PRO A 7 -4.50 14.63 10.94
C PRO A 7 -3.05 14.16 11.10
N LEU A 8 -2.08 15.08 11.15
CA LEU A 8 -0.67 14.71 11.34
C LEU A 8 -0.40 14.13 12.73
N TYR A 9 -1.12 14.59 13.76
CA TYR A 9 -0.96 14.05 15.12
C TYR A 9 -1.39 12.58 15.13
N LYS A 10 -2.62 12.31 14.66
CA LYS A 10 -3.16 10.94 14.55
C LYS A 10 -2.31 10.04 13.66
N LEU A 11 -1.71 10.61 12.62
CA LEU A 11 -0.86 9.87 11.69
C LEU A 11 0.46 9.48 12.36
N ALA A 12 1.08 10.38 13.12
CA ALA A 12 2.32 10.11 13.85
C ALA A 12 2.15 8.91 14.79
N ASP A 13 1.02 8.83 15.50
CA ASP A 13 0.75 7.76 16.47
C ASP A 13 0.39 6.41 15.82
N LYS A 14 -0.04 6.42 14.54
CA LYS A 14 -0.38 5.21 13.78
C LYS A 14 0.81 4.59 13.06
N ILE A 15 1.84 5.38 12.79
CA ILE A 15 3.03 4.90 12.09
C ILE A 15 3.92 4.15 13.08
N ASP A 16 4.29 2.93 12.72
CA ASP A 16 5.24 2.10 13.46
C ASP A 16 6.68 2.56 13.15
N TRP A 17 7.11 3.62 13.83
CA TRP A 17 8.42 4.25 13.60
C TRP A 17 9.60 3.31 13.85
N ALA A 18 9.45 2.36 14.77
CA ALA A 18 10.48 1.38 15.10
C ALA A 18 10.85 0.47 13.91
N LYS A 19 9.93 0.26 12.96
CA LYS A 19 10.23 -0.45 11.71
C LYS A 19 11.22 0.30 10.83
N PHE A 20 11.10 1.62 10.74
CA PHE A 20 12.04 2.44 9.99
C PHE A 20 13.41 2.44 10.65
N ASP A 21 13.46 2.54 11.99
CA ASP A 21 14.71 2.41 12.72
C ASP A 21 15.37 1.06 12.46
N THR A 22 14.61 -0.04 12.57
CA THR A 22 15.15 -1.40 12.34
C THR A 22 15.63 -1.58 10.90
N ALA A 23 14.88 -1.07 9.92
CA ALA A 23 15.21 -1.22 8.50
C ALA A 23 16.40 -0.34 8.08
N PHE A 24 16.50 0.89 8.58
CA PHE A 24 17.48 1.86 8.10
C PHE A 24 18.70 2.01 9.00
N LYS A 25 18.65 1.62 10.27
CA LYS A 25 19.81 1.66 11.18
C LYS A 25 21.05 0.93 10.61
N PRO A 26 20.94 -0.23 9.93
CA PRO A 26 22.10 -0.88 9.31
C PRO A 26 22.77 -0.06 8.20
N LEU A 27 22.09 0.93 7.62
CA LEU A 27 22.63 1.82 6.58
C LEU A 27 23.52 2.93 7.14
N TYR A 28 23.62 3.04 8.48
CA TYR A 28 24.41 4.05 9.16
C TYR A 28 25.63 3.43 9.84
N CYS A 29 26.77 4.10 9.70
CA CYS A 29 27.96 3.76 10.48
C CYS A 29 27.81 4.32 11.90
N PRO A 30 27.98 3.51 12.95
CA PRO A 30 27.80 3.98 14.33
C PRO A 30 28.93 4.91 14.79
N ASN A 31 30.16 4.71 14.30
CA ASN A 31 31.37 5.31 14.88
C ASN A 31 32.21 6.10 13.87
N ASN A 32 31.67 6.45 12.69
CA ASN A 32 32.46 7.15 11.66
C ASN A 32 31.73 8.37 11.12
N GLY A 33 32.42 9.52 11.12
CA GLY A 33 31.92 10.78 10.58
C GLY A 33 30.93 11.53 11.47
N ARG A 34 30.22 12.50 10.87
CA ARG A 34 29.20 13.30 11.55
C ARG A 34 28.01 12.40 11.96
N PRO A 35 27.48 12.53 13.19
CA PRO A 35 26.35 11.72 13.62
C PRO A 35 25.16 11.91 12.69
N ALA A 36 24.52 10.79 12.35
CA ALA A 36 23.34 10.80 11.52
C ALA A 36 22.17 11.50 12.22
N LYS A 37 21.33 12.18 11.43
CA LYS A 37 20.05 12.70 11.90
C LYS A 37 19.13 11.54 12.30
N PRO A 38 18.21 11.74 13.26
CA PRO A 38 17.24 10.70 13.62
C PRO A 38 16.45 10.20 12.41
N ILE A 39 16.28 8.89 12.28
CA ILE A 39 15.58 8.28 11.13
C ILE A 39 14.13 8.78 11.04
N ARG A 40 13.43 8.85 12.18
CA ARG A 40 12.08 9.42 12.25
C ARG A 40 12.00 10.86 11.73
N LEU A 41 13.02 11.69 11.97
CA LEU A 41 13.05 13.06 11.46
C LEU A 41 13.12 13.05 9.92
N MET A 42 14.05 12.30 9.35
CA MET A 42 14.25 12.25 7.90
C MET A 42 13.06 11.62 7.17
N CYS A 43 12.54 10.49 7.66
CA CYS A 43 11.33 9.87 7.12
C CYS A 43 10.12 10.79 7.29
N GLY A 44 9.98 11.45 8.44
CA GLY A 44 8.92 12.39 8.74
C GLY A 44 8.88 13.55 7.74
N LEU A 45 10.03 14.16 7.46
CA LEU A 45 10.17 15.24 6.48
C LEU A 45 9.77 14.78 5.07
N LEU A 46 10.24 13.61 4.61
CA LEU A 46 9.85 13.08 3.30
C LEU A 46 8.35 12.79 3.20
N ILE A 47 7.74 12.24 4.25
CA ILE A 47 6.31 11.99 4.29
C ILE A 47 5.52 13.31 4.30
N VAL A 48 5.90 14.29 5.12
CA VAL A 48 5.23 15.60 5.17
C VAL A 48 5.35 16.33 3.84
N LYS A 49 6.55 16.34 3.26
CA LYS A 49 6.82 16.86 1.91
C LYS A 49 5.81 16.29 0.91
N HIS A 50 5.63 14.97 0.92
CA HIS A 50 4.70 14.30 0.03
C HIS A 50 3.22 14.60 0.35
N LEU A 51 2.85 14.57 1.63
CA LEU A 51 1.46 14.83 2.06
C LEU A 51 0.99 16.24 1.70
N ARG A 52 1.91 17.20 1.64
CA ARG A 52 1.66 18.63 1.44
C ARG A 52 2.12 19.16 0.09
N ASN A 53 2.69 18.29 -0.76
CA ASN A 53 3.19 18.63 -2.08
C ASN A 53 4.23 19.77 -2.05
N LEU A 54 5.24 19.64 -1.19
CA LEU A 54 6.30 20.63 -0.97
C LEU A 54 7.61 20.23 -1.67
N SER A 55 8.51 21.20 -1.89
CA SER A 55 9.91 20.91 -2.23
C SER A 55 10.72 20.51 -0.99
N ASP A 56 11.97 20.06 -1.20
CA ASP A 56 12.87 19.74 -0.08
C ASP A 56 13.22 20.99 0.75
N GLU A 57 13.34 22.15 0.09
CA GLU A 57 13.57 23.44 0.72
C GLU A 57 12.34 23.87 1.53
N SER A 58 11.16 23.86 0.89
CA SER A 58 9.93 24.34 1.53
C SER A 58 9.50 23.47 2.71
N VAL A 59 9.74 22.15 2.67
CA VAL A 59 9.41 21.30 3.84
C VAL A 59 10.32 21.60 5.02
N VAL A 60 11.61 21.86 4.78
CA VAL A 60 12.59 22.20 5.82
C VAL A 60 12.28 23.57 6.43
N GLU A 61 11.94 24.55 5.60
CA GLU A 61 11.52 25.89 6.03
C GLU A 61 10.23 25.82 6.86
N GLN A 62 9.15 25.26 6.31
CA GLN A 62 7.87 25.16 7.01
C GLN A 62 7.92 24.30 8.27
N TRP A 63 8.84 23.32 8.34
CA TRP A 63 9.03 22.54 9.55
C TRP A 63 9.45 23.43 10.73
N SER A 64 10.28 24.45 10.48
CA SER A 64 10.76 25.37 11.51
C SER A 64 9.66 26.24 12.11
N GLU A 65 8.55 26.42 11.38
CA GLU A 65 7.42 27.26 11.77
C GLU A 65 6.20 26.45 12.23
N ASN A 66 6.20 25.12 12.02
CA ASN A 66 5.02 24.29 12.20
C ASN A 66 5.20 23.18 13.25
N ALA A 67 4.64 23.40 14.43
CA ALA A 67 4.71 22.45 15.54
C ALA A 67 4.12 21.05 15.22
N TYR A 68 3.15 20.93 14.30
CA TYR A 68 2.65 19.62 13.87
C TYR A 68 3.65 18.87 12.99
N TYR A 69 4.45 19.57 12.17
CA TYR A 69 5.50 18.94 11.37
C TYR A 69 6.61 18.43 12.29
N GLN A 70 6.99 19.22 13.30
CA GLN A 70 8.00 18.83 14.29
C GLN A 70 7.56 17.62 15.11
N TYR A 71 6.33 17.63 15.63
CA TYR A 71 5.77 16.48 16.35
C TYR A 71 5.71 15.23 15.48
N PHE A 72 5.26 15.36 14.23
CA PHE A 72 5.23 14.24 13.29
C PHE A 72 6.63 13.63 13.09
N CYS A 73 7.64 14.48 12.95
CA CYS A 73 9.05 14.13 12.82
C CYS A 73 9.72 13.67 14.13
N GLY A 74 8.99 13.59 15.25
CA GLY A 74 9.47 13.03 16.51
C GLY A 74 10.00 14.04 17.54
N MET A 75 9.81 15.33 17.32
CA MET A 75 10.17 16.34 18.32
C MET A 75 9.11 16.39 19.42
N GLN A 76 9.58 16.43 20.67
CA GLN A 76 8.72 16.57 21.85
C GLN A 76 8.46 18.04 22.20
N GLU A 77 9.39 18.91 21.81
CA GLU A 77 9.34 20.36 22.04
C GLU A 77 9.50 21.10 20.72
N PHE A 78 9.02 22.35 20.68
CA PHE A 78 9.14 23.18 19.50
C PHE A 78 10.56 23.75 19.39
N ILE A 79 11.21 23.49 18.26
CA ILE A 79 12.55 23.94 17.92
C ILE A 79 12.44 24.99 16.82
N PRO A 80 12.69 26.28 17.12
CA PRO A 80 12.73 27.32 16.10
C PRO A 80 14.04 27.19 15.32
N GLY A 81 13.97 26.61 14.13
CA GLY A 81 15.11 26.47 13.22
C GLY A 81 15.00 25.30 12.26
N ALA A 82 15.79 25.32 11.19
CA ALA A 82 15.81 24.26 10.22
C ALA A 82 16.37 22.96 10.84
N PRO A 83 15.72 21.80 10.64
CA PRO A 83 16.16 20.54 11.23
C PRO A 83 17.44 19.99 10.58
N CYS A 84 17.64 20.29 9.30
CA CYS A 84 18.74 19.84 8.45
C CYS A 84 18.85 20.74 7.21
N ALA A 85 19.94 20.63 6.44
CA ALA A 85 19.97 21.22 5.10
C ALA A 85 19.04 20.44 4.16
N SER A 86 18.42 21.12 3.18
CA SER A 86 17.50 20.47 2.21
C SER A 86 18.19 19.37 1.39
N SER A 87 19.48 19.54 1.07
CA SER A 87 20.32 18.55 0.39
C SER A 87 20.45 17.23 1.17
N GLU A 88 20.34 17.26 2.50
CA GLU A 88 20.37 16.03 3.31
C GLU A 88 19.19 15.11 3.00
N LEU A 89 18.04 15.64 2.56
CA LEU A 89 16.90 14.83 2.10
C LEU A 89 17.17 14.10 0.78
N VAL A 90 18.00 14.68 -0.09
CA VAL A 90 18.47 14.02 -1.32
C VAL A 90 19.41 12.87 -0.96
N HIS A 91 20.40 13.12 -0.10
CA HIS A 91 21.35 12.10 0.34
C HIS A 91 20.67 10.96 1.09
N PHE A 92 19.69 11.28 1.94
CA PHE A 92 18.91 10.28 2.66
C PHE A 92 18.12 9.39 1.71
N ARG A 93 17.41 9.96 0.72
CA ARG A 93 16.69 9.17 -0.31
C ARG A 93 17.61 8.22 -1.06
N LYS A 94 18.74 8.72 -1.54
CA LYS A 94 19.74 7.87 -2.23
C LYS A 94 20.25 6.73 -1.36
N ARG A 95 20.40 6.95 -0.06
CA ARG A 95 20.86 5.92 0.89
C ARG A 95 19.84 4.82 1.11
N ILE A 96 18.55 5.17 1.15
CA ILE A 96 17.48 4.20 1.44
C ILE A 96 16.91 3.53 0.20
N ASP A 97 17.25 3.98 -1.01
CA ASP A 97 16.59 3.59 -2.27
C ASP A 97 16.52 2.06 -2.47
N ASP A 98 17.60 1.33 -2.13
CA ASP A 98 17.67 -0.14 -2.23
C ASP A 98 16.89 -0.88 -1.14
N THR A 99 16.53 -0.21 -0.04
CA THR A 99 15.82 -0.80 1.11
C THR A 99 14.35 -0.42 1.19
N ALA A 100 14.02 0.80 0.76
CA ALA A 100 12.67 1.33 0.80
C ALA A 100 12.50 2.43 -0.24
N PHE A 101 11.53 2.22 -1.12
CA PHE A 101 11.15 3.18 -2.13
C PHE A 101 10.14 4.19 -1.56
N ILE A 102 10.63 5.37 -1.14
CA ILE A 102 9.81 6.53 -0.77
C ILE A 102 9.76 7.48 -1.97
N ASP A 103 8.91 7.17 -2.94
CA ASP A 103 8.87 7.89 -4.21
C ASP A 103 7.75 8.93 -4.28
N SER A 104 8.07 10.04 -4.93
CA SER A 104 7.18 11.14 -5.32
C SER A 104 6.78 11.09 -6.79
N THR A 105 7.36 10.23 -7.63
CA THR A 105 6.74 9.95 -8.92
C THR A 105 5.44 9.22 -8.66
N VAL A 106 4.36 9.75 -9.23
CA VAL A 106 3.10 9.02 -9.35
C VAL A 106 3.33 7.93 -10.39
N GLN A 107 4.20 6.96 -10.09
CA GLN A 107 3.86 5.62 -10.51
C GLN A 107 2.60 5.32 -9.72
N GLU A 108 1.48 5.19 -10.42
CA GLU A 108 0.34 4.49 -9.85
C GLU A 108 0.86 3.08 -9.50
N LYS A 109 1.42 2.91 -8.30
CA LYS A 109 1.56 1.58 -7.71
C LYS A 109 0.17 1.00 -7.88
N ASN A 110 0.09 -0.21 -8.43
CA ASN A 110 -1.19 -0.79 -8.84
C ASN A 110 -1.96 -1.31 -7.61
N ILE A 111 -1.95 -0.50 -6.56
CA ILE A 111 -2.59 -0.63 -5.26
C ILE A 111 -4.08 -0.42 -5.45
N THR A 112 -4.83 -1.39 -4.97
CA THR A 112 -6.28 -1.37 -5.10
C THR A 112 -6.86 -0.55 -3.94
N TYR A 113 -7.70 0.45 -4.24
CA TYR A 113 -8.54 1.10 -3.24
C TYR A 113 -9.26 0.03 -2.38
N PRO A 114 -9.53 0.21 -1.07
CA PRO A 114 -9.95 -0.83 -0.12
C PRO A 114 -11.22 -1.66 -0.44
N THR A 115 -11.80 -1.52 -1.63
CA THR A 115 -12.78 -2.45 -2.19
C THR A 115 -12.09 -3.57 -2.98
N ASP A 116 -12.24 -4.80 -2.53
CA ASP A 116 -11.50 -5.98 -3.03
C ASP A 116 -11.88 -6.41 -4.47
N ALA A 117 -12.87 -5.76 -5.09
CA ALA A 117 -13.40 -6.14 -6.40
C ALA A 117 -12.37 -6.09 -7.54
N LYS A 118 -11.48 -5.07 -7.55
CA LYS A 118 -10.40 -5.01 -8.56
C LYS A 118 -9.41 -6.16 -8.36
N LEU A 119 -9.10 -6.53 -7.11
CA LEU A 119 -8.24 -7.68 -6.81
C LEU A 119 -8.88 -8.99 -7.26
N HIS A 120 -10.17 -9.21 -6.99
CA HIS A 120 -10.88 -10.40 -7.49
C HIS A 120 -10.85 -10.49 -9.02
N LYS A 121 -10.98 -9.36 -9.74
CA LYS A 121 -10.85 -9.32 -11.19
C LYS A 121 -9.45 -9.73 -11.66
N LYS A 122 -8.40 -9.25 -10.98
CA LYS A 122 -7.02 -9.63 -11.27
C LYS A 122 -6.76 -11.11 -10.96
N ILE A 123 -7.29 -11.65 -9.87
CA ILE A 123 -7.24 -13.08 -9.54
C ILE A 123 -7.85 -13.91 -10.67
N VAL A 124 -9.08 -13.59 -11.09
CA VAL A 124 -9.76 -14.31 -12.17
C VAL A 124 -8.91 -14.32 -13.45
N ARG A 125 -8.37 -13.16 -13.84
CA ARG A 125 -7.51 -13.08 -15.03
C ARG A 125 -6.27 -13.97 -14.90
N LYS A 126 -5.52 -13.82 -13.80
CA LYS A 126 -4.31 -14.63 -13.58
C LYS A 126 -4.59 -16.13 -13.53
N VAL A 127 -5.68 -16.54 -12.89
CA VAL A 127 -6.06 -17.96 -12.83
C VAL A 127 -6.35 -18.47 -14.24
N LEU A 128 -7.13 -17.74 -15.04
CA LEU A 128 -7.39 -18.14 -16.43
C LEU A 128 -6.11 -18.17 -17.27
N ASP A 129 -5.19 -17.21 -17.09
CA ASP A 129 -3.91 -17.21 -17.80
C ASP A 129 -3.07 -18.45 -17.45
N ILE A 130 -3.03 -18.87 -16.18
CA ILE A 130 -2.31 -20.09 -15.75
C ILE A 130 -2.97 -21.33 -16.35
N VAL A 131 -4.31 -21.40 -16.28
CA VAL A 131 -5.08 -22.51 -16.85
C VAL A 131 -4.81 -22.65 -18.35
N HIS A 132 -4.81 -21.55 -19.10
CA HIS A 132 -4.51 -21.57 -20.54
C HIS A 132 -3.07 -21.95 -20.84
N LYS A 133 -2.10 -21.47 -20.05
CA LYS A 133 -0.67 -21.79 -20.25
C LYS A 133 -0.34 -23.25 -19.98
N LEU A 134 -1.03 -23.85 -19.01
CA LEU A 134 -0.80 -25.23 -18.58
C LEU A 134 -1.83 -26.21 -19.14
N ASP A 135 -2.69 -25.75 -20.06
CA ASP A 135 -3.79 -26.50 -20.68
C ASP A 135 -4.65 -27.29 -19.68
N LEU A 136 -4.99 -26.65 -18.56
CA LEU A 136 -5.73 -27.29 -17.48
C LEU A 136 -7.24 -27.35 -17.78
N PRO A 137 -7.94 -28.42 -17.37
CA PRO A 137 -9.38 -28.52 -17.56
C PRO A 137 -10.14 -27.53 -16.67
N LEU A 138 -11.15 -26.86 -17.25
CA LEU A 138 -12.13 -26.04 -16.53
C LEU A 138 -13.51 -26.70 -16.57
N ARG A 139 -14.05 -27.02 -15.40
CA ARG A 139 -15.40 -27.55 -15.21
C ARG A 139 -16.48 -26.58 -15.66
N GLN A 140 -16.22 -25.27 -15.53
CA GLN A 140 -17.18 -24.25 -15.91
C GLN A 140 -16.49 -23.02 -16.50
N SER A 141 -16.88 -22.67 -17.72
CA SER A 141 -16.53 -21.39 -18.32
C SER A 141 -17.39 -20.26 -17.73
N TYR A 142 -16.74 -19.16 -17.34
CA TYR A 142 -17.40 -17.96 -16.83
C TYR A 142 -17.35 -16.78 -17.80
N THR A 143 -16.92 -16.97 -19.05
CA THR A 143 -16.65 -15.89 -20.01
C THR A 143 -17.81 -14.90 -20.15
N PHE A 144 -19.02 -15.39 -20.42
CA PHE A 144 -20.22 -14.54 -20.56
C PHE A 144 -20.69 -13.94 -19.23
N VAL A 145 -20.55 -14.71 -18.13
CA VAL A 145 -20.92 -14.26 -16.79
C VAL A 145 -20.04 -13.09 -16.36
N LEU A 146 -18.73 -13.18 -16.61
CA LEU A 146 -17.76 -12.14 -16.32
C LEU A 146 -18.01 -10.88 -17.16
N LYS A 147 -18.31 -11.01 -18.46
CA LYS A 147 -18.71 -9.88 -19.32
C LYS A 147 -19.87 -9.09 -18.71
N ARG A 148 -20.93 -9.77 -18.25
CA ARG A 148 -22.08 -9.13 -17.59
C ARG A 148 -21.70 -8.48 -16.25
N ILE A 149 -20.92 -9.16 -15.42
CA ILE A 149 -20.44 -8.63 -14.14
C ILE A 149 -19.65 -7.33 -14.35
N TYR A 150 -18.73 -7.30 -15.32
CA TYR A 150 -17.92 -6.11 -15.59
C TYR A 150 -18.75 -4.94 -16.08
N ARG A 151 -19.79 -5.20 -16.90
CA ARG A 151 -20.76 -4.18 -17.31
C ARG A 151 -21.52 -3.61 -16.12
N ASP A 152 -22.00 -4.46 -15.23
CA ASP A 152 -22.76 -4.04 -14.04
C ASP A 152 -21.89 -3.29 -13.02
N GLN A 153 -20.59 -3.60 -12.94
CA GLN A 153 -19.62 -2.87 -12.11
C GLN A 153 -19.32 -1.47 -12.66
N ARG A 154 -19.27 -1.30 -13.98
CA ARG A 154 -18.93 -0.02 -14.64
C ARG A 154 -19.86 1.12 -14.21
N PHE A 155 -21.16 0.85 -14.09
CA PHE A 155 -22.16 1.87 -13.77
C PHE A 155 -22.38 2.07 -12.26
N ARG A 156 -21.38 1.77 -11.42
CA ARG A 156 -21.47 1.85 -9.96
C ARG A 156 -21.83 3.24 -9.41
N ASN A 157 -21.35 4.30 -10.05
CA ASN A 157 -21.53 5.67 -9.57
C ASN A 157 -22.94 6.21 -9.84
N HIS A 158 -23.74 5.52 -10.67
CA HIS A 158 -25.11 5.91 -10.91
C HIS A 158 -25.99 5.55 -9.69
N PRO A 159 -26.82 6.48 -9.17
CA PRO A 159 -27.55 6.31 -7.91
C PRO A 159 -28.43 5.05 -7.88
N LYS A 160 -29.10 4.73 -8.99
CA LYS A 160 -29.95 3.54 -9.12
C LYS A 160 -29.18 2.21 -9.21
N ASN A 161 -27.87 2.23 -9.53
CA ASN A 161 -27.08 1.05 -9.87
C ASN A 161 -26.14 0.57 -8.76
N ARG A 162 -25.99 1.34 -7.67
CA ARG A 162 -25.11 0.98 -6.54
C ARG A 162 -25.39 -0.43 -6.00
N LYS A 163 -26.66 -0.78 -5.74
CA LYS A 163 -27.04 -2.12 -5.26
C LYS A 163 -26.70 -3.21 -6.27
N LYS A 164 -26.86 -2.94 -7.57
CA LYS A 164 -26.54 -3.87 -8.67
C LYS A 164 -25.03 -4.14 -8.74
N ALA A 165 -24.22 -3.09 -8.68
CA ALA A 165 -22.76 -3.19 -8.66
C ALA A 165 -22.25 -3.95 -7.42
N LEU A 166 -22.84 -3.74 -6.24
CA LEU A 166 -22.48 -4.50 -5.04
C LEU A 166 -22.81 -5.99 -5.16
N LYS A 167 -23.94 -6.35 -5.79
CA LYS A 167 -24.27 -7.75 -6.12
C LYS A 167 -23.28 -8.34 -7.12
N ALA A 168 -22.87 -7.56 -8.12
CA ALA A 168 -21.87 -7.97 -9.10
C ALA A 168 -20.50 -8.25 -8.45
N ASP A 169 -20.04 -7.40 -7.51
CA ASP A 169 -18.80 -7.63 -6.75
C ASP A 169 -18.84 -8.92 -5.93
N LYS A 170 -19.96 -9.18 -5.25
CA LYS A 170 -20.15 -10.42 -4.50
C LYS A 170 -20.08 -11.64 -5.43
N LYS A 171 -20.74 -11.56 -6.59
CA LYS A 171 -20.70 -12.63 -7.60
C LYS A 171 -19.29 -12.84 -8.17
N LEU A 172 -18.55 -11.76 -8.41
CA LEU A 172 -17.16 -11.81 -8.86
C LEU A 172 -16.28 -12.51 -7.83
N ARG A 173 -16.41 -12.18 -6.54
CA ARG A 173 -15.69 -12.86 -5.45
C ARG A 173 -15.99 -14.35 -5.42
N THR A 174 -17.26 -14.74 -5.57
CA THR A 174 -17.65 -16.15 -5.61
C THR A 174 -17.03 -16.90 -6.78
N ILE A 175 -17.00 -16.30 -7.97
CA ILE A 175 -16.38 -16.90 -9.16
C ILE A 175 -14.87 -17.01 -8.96
N ALA A 176 -14.21 -15.95 -8.50
CA ALA A 176 -12.78 -15.96 -8.20
C ALA A 176 -12.43 -17.10 -7.23
N GLY A 177 -13.17 -17.26 -6.13
CA GLY A 177 -12.92 -18.34 -5.17
C GLY A 177 -13.26 -19.74 -5.70
N ARG A 178 -14.18 -19.89 -6.66
CA ARG A 178 -14.38 -21.18 -7.34
C ARG A 178 -13.18 -21.53 -8.22
N LEU A 179 -12.74 -20.58 -9.04
CA LEU A 179 -11.60 -20.75 -9.95
C LEU A 179 -10.29 -21.02 -9.20
N VAL A 180 -10.02 -20.33 -8.09
CA VAL A 180 -8.82 -20.59 -7.27
C VAL A 180 -8.83 -22.00 -6.68
N ARG A 181 -9.98 -22.46 -6.14
CA ARG A 181 -10.10 -23.83 -5.61
C ARG A 181 -9.94 -24.89 -6.69
N GLU A 182 -10.42 -24.61 -7.89
CA GLU A 182 -10.27 -25.50 -9.04
C GLU A 182 -8.83 -25.57 -9.51
N LEU A 183 -8.17 -24.41 -9.64
CA LEU A 183 -6.74 -24.33 -9.95
C LEU A 183 -5.89 -25.11 -8.95
N LYS A 184 -6.15 -24.94 -7.65
CA LYS A 184 -5.44 -25.65 -6.56
C LYS A 184 -5.62 -27.17 -6.66
N ARG A 185 -6.82 -27.66 -7.00
CA ARG A 185 -7.07 -29.09 -7.22
C ARG A 185 -6.33 -29.64 -8.44
N ASN A 186 -6.29 -28.88 -9.53
CA ASN A 186 -5.64 -29.32 -10.77
C ASN A 186 -4.10 -29.34 -10.65
N LEU A 187 -3.52 -28.44 -9.85
CA LEU A 187 -2.07 -28.28 -9.73
C LEU A 187 -1.43 -29.13 -8.60
N GLY A 188 -2.20 -29.59 -7.62
CA GLY A 188 -1.68 -30.33 -6.47
C GLY A 188 -0.81 -29.50 -5.51
N GLU A 189 -0.25 -30.14 -4.48
CA GLU A 189 0.47 -29.46 -3.39
C GLU A 189 1.89 -28.97 -3.76
N HIS A 190 2.52 -29.55 -4.80
CA HIS A 190 3.92 -29.28 -5.18
C HIS A 190 4.06 -28.33 -6.37
N SER A 191 3.03 -27.53 -6.66
CA SER A 191 3.09 -26.60 -7.79
C SER A 191 3.96 -25.37 -7.50
N VAL A 192 4.67 -24.90 -8.52
CA VAL A 192 5.40 -23.61 -8.52
C VAL A 192 4.48 -22.43 -8.18
N HIS A 193 3.17 -22.60 -8.34
CA HIS A 193 2.16 -21.57 -8.07
C HIS A 193 1.61 -21.58 -6.64
N LYS A 194 2.14 -22.43 -5.73
CA LYS A 194 1.64 -22.57 -4.36
C LYS A 194 1.54 -21.23 -3.61
N GLU A 195 2.62 -20.47 -3.54
CA GLU A 195 2.62 -19.15 -2.86
C GLU A 195 1.61 -18.19 -3.47
N LEU A 196 1.47 -18.20 -4.80
CA LEU A 196 0.51 -17.35 -5.50
C LEU A 196 -0.94 -17.72 -5.16
N ILE A 197 -1.23 -19.02 -5.05
CA ILE A 197 -2.54 -19.54 -4.66
C ILE A 197 -2.85 -19.16 -3.20
N GLU A 198 -1.89 -19.31 -2.29
CA GLU A 198 -2.03 -18.88 -0.89
C GLU A 198 -2.32 -17.37 -0.79
N ARG A 199 -1.63 -16.55 -1.59
CA ARG A 199 -1.93 -15.10 -1.71
C ARG A 199 -3.36 -14.86 -2.22
N PHE A 200 -3.84 -15.62 -3.20
CA PHE A 200 -5.23 -15.50 -3.68
C PHE A 200 -6.24 -15.87 -2.60
N GLU A 201 -5.98 -16.94 -1.84
CA GLU A 201 -6.83 -17.37 -0.72
C GLU A 201 -6.87 -16.29 0.37
N ALA A 202 -5.73 -15.71 0.74
CA ALA A 202 -5.63 -14.60 1.69
C ALA A 202 -6.44 -13.37 1.22
N ILE A 203 -6.31 -12.98 -0.05
CA ILE A 203 -7.10 -11.87 -0.62
C ILE A 203 -8.60 -12.19 -0.59
N LEU A 204 -9.01 -13.43 -0.88
CA LEU A 204 -10.43 -13.80 -0.88
C LEU A 204 -11.04 -13.86 0.54
N ALA A 205 -10.20 -14.13 1.54
CA ALA A 205 -10.59 -14.16 2.96
C ALA A 205 -10.69 -12.77 3.59
N GLN A 206 -10.00 -11.76 3.04
CA GLN A 206 -9.94 -10.43 3.65
C GLN A 206 -11.31 -9.73 3.69
N ARG A 207 -11.54 -8.98 4.77
CA ARG A 207 -12.75 -8.18 4.99
C ARG A 207 -12.38 -6.69 5.00
N ARG A 208 -13.39 -5.82 5.07
CA ARG A 208 -13.19 -4.35 5.10
C ARG A 208 -12.29 -3.90 6.26
N HIS A 209 -12.37 -4.57 7.41
CA HIS A 209 -11.66 -4.19 8.65
C HIS A 209 -10.55 -5.18 9.05
N SER A 210 -10.02 -5.96 8.11
CA SER A 210 -8.88 -6.84 8.38
C SER A 210 -7.62 -6.01 8.70
N ARG A 211 -6.87 -6.38 9.74
CA ARG A 211 -5.70 -5.61 10.24
C ARG A 211 -4.44 -5.69 9.36
N GLN A 212 -4.42 -6.53 8.32
CA GLN A 212 -3.32 -6.66 7.34
C GLN A 212 -3.91 -6.98 5.96
N LYS A 213 -4.46 -5.97 5.28
CA LYS A 213 -5.07 -6.17 3.96
C LYS A 213 -3.99 -6.23 2.89
N ILE A 214 -4.16 -7.14 1.94
CA ILE A 214 -3.33 -7.22 0.74
C ILE A 214 -3.95 -6.29 -0.30
N TYR A 215 -3.18 -5.30 -0.75
CA TYR A 215 -3.63 -4.29 -1.72
C TYR A 215 -3.12 -4.53 -3.14
N SER A 216 -2.09 -5.36 -3.29
CA SER A 216 -1.50 -5.77 -4.57
C SER A 216 -1.18 -7.26 -4.54
N ILE A 217 -1.43 -7.96 -5.65
CA ILE A 217 -1.08 -9.39 -5.81
C ILE A 217 0.44 -9.56 -5.93
N HIS A 218 1.12 -8.58 -6.53
CA HIS A 218 2.54 -8.65 -6.87
C HIS A 218 3.44 -8.12 -5.75
N GLU A 219 2.92 -7.19 -4.94
CA GLU A 219 3.64 -6.50 -3.86
C GLU A 219 2.77 -6.56 -2.58
N PRO A 220 2.64 -7.75 -1.95
CA PRO A 220 1.75 -7.94 -0.80
C PRO A 220 2.13 -7.10 0.44
N GLU A 221 3.38 -6.66 0.53
CA GLU A 221 3.93 -5.81 1.59
C GLU A 221 3.45 -4.36 1.55
N VAL A 222 2.81 -3.93 0.46
CA VAL A 222 2.33 -2.55 0.32
C VAL A 222 1.22 -2.25 1.31
N GLN A 223 1.41 -1.19 2.11
CA GLN A 223 0.42 -0.72 3.08
C GLN A 223 -0.25 0.56 2.60
N CYS A 224 -1.58 0.60 2.68
CA CYS A 224 -2.36 1.82 2.47
C CYS A 224 -2.61 2.53 3.80
N ILE A 225 -2.15 3.77 3.91
CA ILE A 225 -2.45 4.64 5.04
C ILE A 225 -3.55 5.63 4.60
N SER A 226 -4.74 5.54 5.20
CA SER A 226 -5.83 6.46 4.87
C SER A 226 -5.49 7.88 5.34
N LYS A 227 -5.53 8.85 4.43
CA LYS A 227 -5.70 10.26 4.81
C LYS A 227 -7.05 10.35 5.53
N GLY A 228 -7.03 10.75 6.80
CA GLY A 228 -8.22 10.84 7.66
C GLY A 228 -9.32 11.70 7.04
#